data_AF-D3SL75-F1
#
_entry.id   AF-D3SL75-F1
#
_cell.length_a   1.000
_cell.length_b   1.000
_cell.length_c   1.000
_cell.angle_alpha   90.00
_cell.angle_beta   90.00
_cell.angle_gamma   90.00
#
_symmetry.space_group_name_H-M   'P 1'
#
loop_
_entity.id
_entity.type
_entity.pdbx_description
1 polymer ?
#
loop_
_entity_poly.entity_id
_entity_poly.type
_entity_poly.pdbx_seq_one_letter_code
_entity_poly.pdbx_strand_id
1 'polypeptide(L)' 'MKGKDFLALTVGTNLVGGVLAGLLVGYLFDRWIMEDLFGVRTQPYGLMFFFLIGVISGFVNAYRDMRKLR' A
#
# COMPACT_ATOMS: atom_id res chain seq x y z
N MET A 1 1.76 12.75 25.66
CA MET A 1 2.43 12.68 24.34
C MET A 1 1.99 13.90 23.54
N LYS A 2 2.90 14.66 22.94
CA LYS A 2 2.54 15.90 22.24
C LYS A 2 1.80 15.51 20.96
N GLY A 3 0.80 16.27 20.53
CA GLY A 3 -0.02 15.92 19.34
C GLY A 3 0.78 15.69 18.05
N LYS A 4 2.01 16.22 17.98
CA LYS A 4 2.98 15.99 16.90
C LYS A 4 3.49 14.53 16.83
N ASP A 5 3.64 13.86 17.98
CA ASP A 5 4.12 12.48 18.06
C ASP A 5 3.05 11.51 17.54
N PHE A 6 1.77 11.81 17.86
CA PHE A 6 0.63 11.04 17.39
C PHE A 6 0.45 11.18 15.87
N LEU A 7 0.62 12.40 15.35
CA LEU A 7 0.65 12.71 13.92
C LEU A 7 1.74 11.94 13.17
N ALA A 8 2.96 11.95 13.68
CA ALA A 8 4.08 11.23 13.10
C ALA A 8 3.81 9.71 13.07
N LEU A 9 3.21 9.18 14.14
CA LEU A 9 2.82 7.78 14.22
C LEU A 9 1.75 7.43 13.18
N THR A 10 0.67 8.21 13.07
CA THR A 10 -0.39 8.00 12.07
C THR A 10 0.13 8.03 10.64
N VAL A 11 1.01 8.99 10.32
CA VAL A 11 1.65 9.08 9.00
C VAL A 11 2.51 7.84 8.71
N GLY A 12 3.32 7.42 9.67
CA GLY A 12 4.14 6.21 9.55
C GLY A 12 3.28 4.95 9.36
N THR A 13 2.22 4.79 10.15
CA THR A 13 1.30 3.65 10.05
C THR A 13 0.56 3.62 8.71
N ASN A 14 0.14 4.78 8.17
CA ASN A 14 -0.51 4.85 6.86
C ASN A 14 0.44 4.47 5.72
N LEU A 15 1.71 4.88 5.80
CA LEU A 15 2.74 4.51 4.84
C LEU A 15 3.01 3.01 4.86
N VAL A 16 3.27 2.45 6.04
CA VAL A 16 3.52 1.02 6.22
C VAL A 16 2.29 0.21 5.84
N GLY A 17 1.10 0.65 6.24
CA GLY A 17 -0.18 0.01 5.94
C GLY A 17 -0.48 0.01 4.43
N GLY A 18 -0.22 1.10 3.72
CA GLY A 18 -0.39 1.19 2.27
C GLY A 18 0.54 0.24 1.52
N VAL A 19 1.81 0.19 1.92
CA VAL A 19 2.81 -0.72 1.34
C VAL A 19 2.44 -2.19 1.58
N LEU A 20 2.09 -2.54 2.83
CA LEU A 20 1.68 -3.90 3.18
C LEU A 20 0.41 -4.33 2.45
N ALA A 21 -0.58 -3.43 2.34
CA ALA A 21 -1.80 -3.69 1.58
C ALA A 21 -1.51 -3.88 0.09
N GLY A 22 -0.66 -3.04 -0.52
CA GLY A 22 -0.25 -3.19 -1.92
C GLY A 22 0.49 -4.50 -2.20
N LEU A 23 1.38 -4.91 -1.29
CA LEU A 23 2.08 -6.19 -1.39
C LEU A 23 1.13 -7.38 -1.24
N LEU A 24 0.22 -7.34 -0.26
CA LEU A 24 -0.77 -8.39 -0.05
C LEU A 24 -1.68 -8.54 -1.26
N VAL A 25 -2.24 -7.43 -1.75
CA VAL A 25 -3.12 -7.42 -2.93
C VAL A 25 -2.36 -7.85 -4.17
N GLY A 26 -1.12 -7.38 -4.37
CA GLY A 26 -0.29 -7.77 -5.51
C GLY A 26 0.07 -9.25 -5.50
N TYR A 27 0.38 -9.80 -4.33
CA TYR A 27 0.67 -11.22 -4.16
C TYR A 27 -0.55 -12.10 -4.42
N LEU A 28 -1.71 -11.73 -3.86
CA LEU A 28 -2.99 -12.38 -4.12
C LEU A 28 -3.36 -12.26 -5.60
N PHE A 29 -3.13 -11.11 -6.23
CA PHE A 29 -3.44 -10.91 -7.64
C PHE A 29 -2.58 -11.79 -8.56
N ASP A 30 -1.25 -11.80 -8.37
CA ASP A 30 -0.36 -12.65 -9.17
C ASP A 30 -0.65 -14.14 -8.96
N ARG A 31 -1.01 -14.57 -7.74
CA ARG A 31 -1.24 -15.99 -7.45
C ARG A 31 -2.64 -16.47 -7.83
N TRP A 32 -3.67 -15.66 -7.64
CA TRP A 32 -5.07 -16.06 -7.79
C TRP A 32 -5.68 -15.68 -9.14
N ILE A 33 -5.24 -14.57 -9.75
CA ILE A 33 -5.77 -14.11 -11.04
C ILE A 33 -4.83 -14.52 -12.18
N MET A 34 -3.52 -14.30 -12.04
CA MET A 34 -2.60 -14.59 -13.14
C MET A 34 -2.24 -16.08 -13.23
N GLU A 35 -1.97 -16.74 -12.09
CA GLU A 35 -1.58 -18.16 -12.07
C GLU A 35 -2.78 -19.09 -12.30
N ASP A 36 -3.91 -18.89 -11.60
CA ASP A 36 -5.09 -19.76 -11.69
C ASP A 36 -6.01 -19.47 -12.89
N LEU A 37 -6.16 -18.20 -13.31
CA LEU A 37 -7.12 -17.83 -14.36
C LEU A 37 -6.48 -17.71 -15.76
N PHE A 38 -5.23 -17.22 -15.84
CA PHE A 38 -4.53 -17.00 -17.11
C PHE A 38 -3.45 -18.05 -17.40
N GLY A 39 -3.02 -18.85 -16.41
CA GLY A 39 -1.94 -19.83 -16.57
C GLY A 39 -0.58 -19.21 -16.95
N VAL A 40 -0.45 -17.89 -16.83
CA VAL A 40 0.77 -17.15 -17.15
C VAL A 40 1.45 -16.78 -15.84
N ARG A 41 2.68 -17.27 -15.65
CA ARG A 41 3.54 -16.80 -14.55
C ARG A 41 3.99 -15.37 -14.82
N THR A 42 3.18 -14.40 -14.44
CA THR A 42 3.53 -12.97 -14.48
C THR A 42 4.24 -12.48 -13.22
N GLN A 43 4.62 -13.36 -12.28
CA GLN A 43 5.47 -12.92 -11.17
C GLN A 43 6.78 -12.34 -11.71
N PRO A 44 7.16 -11.09 -11.38
CA PRO A 44 6.65 -10.25 -10.29
C PRO A 44 5.86 -9.01 -10.73
N TYR A 45 5.37 -8.93 -11.98
CA TYR A 45 4.81 -7.71 -12.56
C TYR A 45 3.54 -7.22 -11.86
N GLY A 46 2.62 -8.11 -11.47
CA GLY A 46 1.41 -7.75 -10.73
C GLY A 46 1.76 -7.24 -9.33
N LEU A 47 2.64 -7.96 -8.62
CA LEU A 47 3.13 -7.54 -7.32
C LEU A 47 3.85 -6.19 -7.36
N MET A 48 4.69 -5.94 -8.37
CA MET A 48 5.40 -4.67 -8.55
C MET A 48 4.43 -3.51 -8.81
N PHE A 49 3.41 -3.73 -9.65
CA PHE A 49 2.39 -2.74 -9.94
C PHE A 49 1.58 -2.36 -8.69
N PHE A 50 1.06 -3.36 -7.97
CA PHE A 50 0.28 -3.12 -6.75
C PHE A 50 1.15 -2.62 -5.59
N PHE A 51 2.43 -2.95 -5.54
CA PHE A 51 3.39 -2.35 -4.61
C PHE A 51 3.50 -0.83 -4.84
N LEU A 52 3.69 -0.39 -6.08
CA LEU A 52 3.75 1.03 -6.42
C LEU A 52 2.44 1.74 -6.07
N ILE A 53 1.29 1.13 -6.37
CA ILE A 53 -0.01 1.66 -5.98
C ILE A 53 -0.15 1.74 -4.45
N GLY A 54 0.29 0.71 -3.72
CA GLY A 54 0.26 0.67 -2.26
C GLY A 54 1.09 1.79 -1.62
N VAL A 55 2.30 2.01 -2.15
CA VAL A 55 3.17 3.13 -1.76
C VAL A 55 2.45 4.46 -2.00
N ILE A 56 1.95 4.70 -3.23
CA ILE A 56 1.26 5.95 -3.59
C ILE A 56 0.04 6.17 -2.69
N SER A 57 -0.76 5.13 -2.47
CA SER A 57 -1.94 5.20 -1.62
C SER A 57 -1.58 5.52 -0.17
N GLY A 58 -0.52 4.92 0.38
CA GLY A 58 0.00 5.23 1.72
C GLY A 58 0.44 6.69 1.86
N PHE A 59 1.16 7.23 0.87
CA PHE A 59 1.54 8.64 0.83
C PHE A 59 0.34 9.58 0.69
N VAL A 60 -0.62 9.26 -0.19
CA VAL A 60 -1.84 10.05 -0.39
C VAL A 60 -2.66 10.09 0.90
N ASN A 61 -2.79 8.96 1.59
CA ASN A 61 -3.56 8.89 2.83
C ASN A 61 -2.88 9.68 3.96
N ALA A 62 -1.56 9.52 4.11
CA ALA A 62 -0.77 10.33 5.04
C ALA A 62 -0.89 11.84 4.75
N TYR A 63 -0.86 12.25 3.47
CA TYR A 63 -1.02 13.64 3.07
C TYR A 63 -2.44 14.17 3.37
N ARG A 64 -3.47 13.36 3.16
CA ARG A 64 -4.86 13.70 3.49
C ARG A 64 -5.06 13.86 5.00
N ASP A 65 -4.46 13.00 5.81
CA ASP A 65 -4.53 13.10 7.27
C ASP A 65 -3.83 14.36 7.79
N MET A 66 -2.66 14.68 7.24
CA MET A 66 -1.97 15.95 7.56
C MET A 66 -2.81 17.18 7.15
N ARG A 67 -3.52 17.13 6.02
CA ARG A 67 -4.41 18.22 5.58
C ARG A 67 -5.66 18.39 6.43
N LYS A 68 -6.17 17.32 7.05
CA LYS A 68 -7.34 17.40 7.98
C LYS A 68 -6.99 18.01 9.33
N LEU A 69 -5.70 18.06 9.67
CA LEU A 69 -5.20 18.58 10.95
C LEU A 69 -4.78 20.07 10.88
N ARG A 70 -4.88 20.70 9.70
CA ARG A 70 -4.74 22.15 9.51
C ARG A 70 -6.12 22.81 9.51
#